data_AF-A0AAE3KS61-F1
#
_entry.id   AF-A0AAE3KS61-F1
#
_cell.length_a   1.000
_cell.length_b   1.000
_cell.length_c   1.000
_cell.angle_alpha   90.00
_cell.angle_beta   90.00
_cell.angle_gamma   90.00
#
_symmetry.space_group_name_H-M   'P 1'
#
loop_
_entity.id
_entity.type
_entity.pdbx_description
1 polymer ?
#
loop_
_entity_poly.entity_id
_entity_poly.type
_entity_poly.pdbx_seq_one_letter_code
_entity_poly.pdbx_strand_id
1 'polypeptide(L)'
;MKVELFDADYASKVIGISRPKLFRFLRRYNFINGTRDGLNVAPELLFNGILDTINLNLYVGSGENKLSVKKVMFTTKGLVWLKRIYKLLKPEL
;
A
#
# COMPACT_ATOMS: atom_id res chain seq x y z
N MET A 1 7.30 20.34 4.98
CA MET A 1 6.67 19.15 5.58
C MET A 1 6.67 18.04 4.54
N LYS A 2 7.32 16.87 4.77
CA LYS A 2 7.25 15.75 3.82
C LYS A 2 5.82 15.17 3.86
N VAL A 3 5.11 15.23 2.75
CA VAL A 3 3.78 14.61 2.64
C VAL A 3 3.99 13.09 2.63
N GLU A 4 3.53 12.40 3.66
CA GLU A 4 3.56 10.93 3.66
C GLU A 4 2.49 10.40 2.72
N LEU A 5 2.94 9.71 1.66
CA LEU A 5 2.09 9.12 0.62
C LEU A 5 1.37 7.84 1.13
N PHE A 6 1.78 7.30 2.29
CA PHE A 6 1.25 6.08 2.87
C PHE A 6 1.37 6.12 4.40
N ASP A 7 0.28 5.84 5.12
CA ASP A 7 0.28 5.74 6.59
C ASP A 7 0.96 4.44 7.05
N ALA A 8 2.28 4.43 6.97
CA ALA A 8 3.10 3.30 7.37
C ALA A 8 3.18 3.16 8.89
N ASP A 9 3.03 4.24 9.66
CA ASP A 9 3.13 4.18 11.12
C ASP A 9 2.02 3.33 11.71
N TYR A 10 0.77 3.65 11.36
CA TYR A 10 -0.37 2.93 11.91
C TYR A 10 -0.37 1.47 11.46
N ALA A 11 -0.15 1.22 10.17
CA ALA A 11 -0.08 -0.13 9.63
C ALA A 11 1.07 -0.94 10.27
N SER A 12 2.26 -0.36 10.44
CA SER A 12 3.41 -1.06 11.03
C SER A 12 3.15 -1.50 12.47
N LYS A 13 2.47 -0.67 13.27
CA LYS A 13 2.04 -1.00 14.64
C LYS A 13 1.03 -2.15 14.65
N VAL A 14 0.01 -2.13 13.78
CA VAL A 14 -1.03 -3.17 13.73
C VAL A 14 -0.49 -4.53 13.30
N ILE A 15 0.46 -4.53 12.36
CA ILE A 15 1.11 -5.73 11.86
C ILE A 15 2.21 -6.23 12.83
N GLY A 16 2.76 -5.34 13.66
CA GLY A 16 3.81 -5.67 14.63
C GLY A 16 5.19 -5.78 13.97
N ILE A 17 5.47 -4.97 12.94
CA ILE A 17 6.76 -4.93 12.24
C ILE A 17 7.23 -3.50 12.06
N SER A 18 8.52 -3.28 11.80
CA SER A 18 9.04 -1.94 11.53
C SER A 18 8.57 -1.41 10.17
N ARG A 19 8.45 -0.09 10.02
CA ARG A 19 8.09 0.56 8.73
C ARG A 19 8.94 0.06 7.55
N PRO A 20 10.30 -0.04 7.65
CA PRO A 20 11.10 -0.53 6.52
C PRO A 20 10.77 -1.98 6.13
N LYS A 21 10.48 -2.85 7.11
CA LYS A 21 10.06 -4.24 6.85
C LYS A 21 8.70 -4.27 6.15
N LEU A 22 7.77 -3.42 6.57
CA LEU A 22 6.45 -3.27 5.93
C LEU A 22 6.60 -2.83 4.46
N PHE A 23 7.39 -1.79 4.19
CA PHE A 23 7.61 -1.33 2.80
C PHE A 23 8.28 -2.40 1.93
N ARG A 24 9.28 -3.10 2.46
CA ARG A 24 9.95 -4.19 1.73
C ARG A 24 8.98 -5.32 1.39
N PHE A 25 8.13 -5.69 2.34
CA PHE A 25 7.08 -6.69 2.14
C PHE A 25 6.10 -6.26 1.04
N LEU A 26 5.52 -5.05 1.16
CA LEU A 26 4.52 -4.57 0.21
C LEU A 26 5.09 -4.43 -1.22
N ARG A 27 6.36 -4.05 -1.35
CA ARG A 27 7.05 -3.99 -2.66
C ARG A 27 7.35 -5.39 -3.23
N ARG A 28 7.84 -6.32 -2.41
CA ARG A 28 8.17 -7.70 -2.86
C ARG A 28 6.97 -8.40 -3.51
N TYR A 29 5.77 -8.13 -3.00
CA TYR A 29 4.53 -8.70 -3.52
C TYR A 29 3.74 -7.73 -4.43
N ASN A 30 4.36 -6.65 -4.90
CA ASN A 30 3.75 -5.66 -5.80
C ASN A 30 2.44 -5.02 -5.30
N PHE A 31 2.18 -5.04 -3.98
CA PHE A 31 1.00 -4.37 -3.40
C PHE A 31 1.12 -2.85 -3.46
N ILE A 32 2.34 -2.34 -3.24
CA ILE A 32 2.69 -0.95 -3.50
C ILE A 32 4.04 -0.89 -4.21
N ASN A 33 4.18 -0.01 -5.18
CA ASN A 33 5.46 0.35 -5.79
C ASN A 33 5.61 1.88 -5.77
N GLY A 34 6.74 2.38 -5.29
CA GLY A 34 6.99 3.83 -5.27
C GLY A 34 7.40 4.31 -6.66
N THR A 35 6.85 5.43 -7.11
CA THR A 35 7.33 6.19 -8.28
C THR A 35 7.90 7.53 -7.83
N ARG A 36 8.49 8.28 -8.78
CA ARG A 36 8.98 9.64 -8.54
C ARG A 36 7.86 10.58 -8.07
N ASP A 37 6.63 10.34 -8.50
CA ASP A 37 5.49 11.26 -8.37
C ASP A 37 4.34 10.71 -7.50
N GLY A 38 4.46 9.49 -6.95
CA GLY A 38 3.40 8.89 -6.14
C GLY A 38 3.65 7.45 -5.70
N LEU A 39 2.58 6.81 -5.26
CA LEU A 39 2.53 5.36 -5.04
C LEU A 39 1.70 4.74 -6.15
N ASN A 40 2.28 3.78 -6.87
CA ASN A 40 1.51 2.84 -7.64
C ASN A 40 0.95 1.80 -6.69
N VAL A 41 -0.36 1.60 -6.79
CA VAL A 41 -1.09 0.65 -5.97
C VAL A 41 -1.81 -0.30 -6.90
N ALA A 42 -1.82 -1.58 -6.55
CA ALA A 42 -2.58 -2.58 -7.29
C ALA A 42 -4.08 -2.21 -7.27
N PRO A 43 -4.74 -2.01 -8.43
CA PRO A 43 -6.13 -1.55 -8.48
C PRO A 43 -7.09 -2.44 -7.68
N GLU A 44 -6.81 -3.73 -7.58
CA GLU A 44 -7.63 -4.68 -6.82
C GLU A 44 -7.69 -4.33 -5.33
N LEU A 45 -6.65 -3.69 -4.77
CA LEU A 45 -6.65 -3.28 -3.36
C LEU A 45 -7.63 -2.11 -3.12
N LEU A 46 -7.83 -1.26 -4.12
CA LEU A 46 -8.82 -0.18 -4.06
C LEU A 46 -10.23 -0.74 -4.26
N PHE A 47 -10.44 -1.54 -5.31
CA PHE A 47 -11.76 -2.12 -5.59
C PHE A 47 -12.28 -3.04 -4.48
N ASN A 48 -11.40 -3.75 -3.78
CA ASN A 48 -11.79 -4.62 -2.67
C ASN A 48 -11.96 -3.89 -1.32
N GLY A 49 -11.78 -2.56 -1.30
CA GLY A 49 -11.84 -1.74 -0.09
C GLY A 49 -10.74 -2.06 0.92
N ILE A 50 -9.59 -2.56 0.46
CA ILE A 50 -8.40 -2.79 1.29
C ILE A 50 -7.69 -1.47 1.56
N LEU A 51 -7.57 -0.64 0.53
CA LEU A 51 -7.01 0.69 0.63
C LEU A 51 -8.10 1.73 0.40
N ASP A 52 -8.02 2.80 1.16
CA ASP A 52 -8.80 4.02 0.98
C ASP A 52 -7.89 5.13 0.47
N THR A 53 -8.42 5.99 -0.39
CA THR A 53 -7.68 7.07 -1.04
C THR A 53 -8.11 8.40 -0.47
N ILE A 54 -7.19 9.10 0.18
CA ILE A 54 -7.50 10.39 0.81
C ILE A 54 -7.38 11.55 -0.19
N ASN A 55 -6.78 11.34 -1.37
CA ASN A 55 -6.77 12.30 -2.47
C ASN A 55 -6.44 11.58 -3.79
N LEU A 56 -7.44 11.33 -4.64
CA LEU A 56 -7.30 10.73 -5.96
C LEU A 56 -6.91 11.80 -6.99
N ASN A 57 -5.62 11.94 -7.29
CA ASN A 57 -5.22 12.43 -8.60
C ASN A 57 -4.89 11.21 -9.44
N LEU A 58 -5.89 10.69 -10.15
CA LEU A 58 -5.73 9.62 -11.12
C LEU A 58 -4.88 10.14 -12.28
N TYR A 59 -3.59 9.80 -12.31
CA TYR A 59 -2.79 9.90 -13.53
C TYR A 59 -2.82 8.54 -14.21
N VAL A 60 -3.63 8.42 -15.26
CA VAL A 60 -3.57 7.27 -16.17
C VAL A 60 -2.44 7.56 -17.16
N GLY A 61 -1.27 6.96 -16.92
CA GLY A 61 -0.18 7.00 -17.89
C GLY A 61 -0.57 6.22 -19.16
N SER A 62 -0.22 6.75 -20.33
CA SER A 62 -0.49 6.12 -21.62
C SER A 62 0.26 4.79 -21.76
N GLY A 63 -0.38 3.67 -21.43
CA GLY A 63 0.09 2.33 -21.79
C GLY A 63 0.16 1.29 -20.66
N GLU A 64 -0.02 1.67 -19.40
CA GLU A 64 -0.03 0.72 -18.29
C GLU A 64 -1.24 0.97 -17.38
N ASN A 65 -2.00 -0.08 -17.02
CA ASN A 65 -3.10 -0.04 -16.04
C ASN A 65 -2.58 0.23 -14.61
N LYS A 66 -1.88 1.34 -14.40
CA LYS A 66 -1.26 1.72 -13.13
C LYS A 66 -1.94 2.96 -12.59
N LEU A 67 -2.52 2.80 -11.40
CA LEU A 67 -3.19 3.88 -10.68
C LEU A 67 -2.16 4.52 -9.74
N SER A 68 -1.68 5.71 -10.11
CA SER A 68 -0.80 6.51 -9.25
C SER A 68 -1.64 7.34 -8.29
N VAL A 69 -1.39 7.18 -6.99
CA VAL A 69 -2.10 7.87 -5.90
C VAL A 69 -1.14 8.73 -5.09
N LYS A 70 -1.60 9.94 -4.72
CA LYS A 70 -0.84 10.85 -3.85
C LYS A 70 -0.81 10.38 -2.40
N LYS A 71 -1.92 9.81 -1.90
CA LYS A 71 -1.97 9.28 -0.54
C LYS A 71 -2.95 8.12 -0.42
N VAL A 72 -2.50 7.04 0.20
CA VAL A 72 -3.34 5.88 0.55
C VAL A 72 -3.25 5.55 2.03
N MET A 73 -4.36 5.05 2.57
CA MET A 73 -4.46 4.48 3.90
C MET A 73 -5.08 3.09 3.83
N PHE A 74 -4.70 2.19 4.73
CA PHE A 74 -5.44 0.95 4.88
C PHE A 74 -6.76 1.21 5.60
N THR A 75 -7.85 0.65 5.08
CA THR A 75 -9.10 0.57 5.83
C THR A 75 -8.94 -0.40 7.00
N THR A 76 -9.87 -0.40 7.95
CA THR A 76 -9.90 -1.43 9.00
C THR A 76 -9.90 -2.85 8.41
N LYS A 77 -10.69 -3.07 7.35
CA LYS A 77 -10.71 -4.34 6.60
C LYS A 77 -9.33 -4.63 5.97
N GLY A 78 -8.71 -3.61 5.39
CA GLY A 78 -7.39 -3.71 4.78
C GLY A 78 -6.28 -4.07 5.76
N LEU A 79 -6.34 -3.56 6.98
CA LEU A 79 -5.38 -3.92 8.04
C LEU A 79 -5.54 -5.38 8.48
N VAL A 80 -6.78 -5.86 8.62
CA VAL A 80 -7.06 -7.27 8.93
C VAL A 80 -6.55 -8.16 7.80
N TRP A 81 -6.82 -7.80 6.54
CA TRP A 81 -6.31 -8.48 5.36
C TRP A 81 -4.78 -8.51 5.33
N LEU A 82 -4.14 -7.37 5.53
CA LEU A 82 -2.68 -7.22 5.51
C LEU A 82 -2.03 -8.09 6.59
N LYS A 83 -2.63 -8.16 7.79
CA LYS A 83 -2.14 -9.01 8.88
C LYS A 83 -2.22 -10.50 8.54
N ARG A 84 -3.29 -10.93 7.86
CA ARG A 84 -3.45 -12.31 7.39
C ARG A 84 -2.44 -12.65 6.30
N ILE A 85 -2.34 -11.80 5.27
CA ILE A 85 -1.45 -11.99 4.14
C ILE A 85 0.02 -11.97 4.57
N TYR A 86 0.40 -11.06 5.47
CA TYR A 86 1.75 -11.06 6.04
C TYR A 86 2.07 -12.38 6.75
N LYS A 87 1.16 -12.94 7.55
CA LYS A 87 1.38 -14.25 8.20
C LYS A 87 1.52 -15.40 7.20
N LEU A 88 0.74 -15.37 6.11
CA LEU A 88 0.76 -16.42 5.09
C LEU A 88 2.02 -16.40 4.24
N LEU A 89 2.53 -15.20 3.91
CA LEU A 89 3.64 -15.01 2.98
C LEU A 89 5.01 -14.81 3.67
N LYS A 90 5.03 -14.50 4.97
CA LYS A 90 6.28 -14.40 5.77
C LYS A 90 7.12 -15.68 5.87
N PRO A 91 6.60 -16.93 5.77
CA PRO A 91 7.44 -18.13 5.91
C PRO A 91 8.62 -18.21 4.94
N GLU A 92 8.61 -17.42 3.85
CA GLU A 92 9.64 -17.35 2.81
C GLU A 92 10.56 -16.11 2.90
N LEU A 93 10.58 -15.42 4.05
CA LEU A 93 11.32 -14.17 4.34
C LEU A 93 12.24 -14.32 5.56
#